data_AF-A0A534WW61-F1
#
_entry.id   AF-A0A534WW61-F1
#
_cell.length_a   1.000
_cell.length_b   1.000
_cell.length_c   1.000
_cell.angle_alpha   90.00
_cell.angle_beta   90.00
_cell.angle_gamma   90.00
#
_symmetry.space_group_name_H-M   'P 1'
#
loop_
_entity.id
_entity.type
_entity.pdbx_description
1 polymer ?
#
loop_
_entity_poly.entity_id
_entity_poly.type
_entity_poly.pdbx_seq_one_letter_code
_entity_poly.pdbx_strand_id
1 'polypeptide(L)' 'MIFSVAKVVSHVSQYMTLLPGDIIATGTPPGVGLGIKPTPVFLKPGDVMTLSIQNLGVQKQRVVAHQG' A
#
# COMPACT_ATOMS: atom_id res chain seq x y z
N MET A 1 7.98 -6.88 8.19
CA MET A 1 7.06 -6.03 8.97
C MET A 1 7.67 -5.76 10.33
N ILE A 2 7.47 -4.57 10.89
CA ILE A 2 7.92 -4.25 12.27
C ILE A 2 6.95 -4.84 13.30
N PHE A 3 5.64 -4.76 13.03
CA PHE A 3 4.57 -5.35 13.85
C PHE A 3 3.88 -6.46 13.07
N SER A 4 3.51 -7.57 13.73
CA SER A 4 2.74 -8.65 13.09
C SER A 4 1.29 -8.22 12.83
N VAL A 5 0.59 -8.93 11.93
CA VAL A 5 -0.84 -8.68 11.66
C VAL A 5 -1.68 -8.73 12.94
N ALA A 6 -1.47 -9.74 13.79
CA ALA A 6 -2.17 -9.85 15.07
C ALA A 6 -1.92 -8.65 16.00
N LYS A 7 -0.69 -8.12 16.02
CA LYS A 7 -0.36 -6.93 16.82
C LYS A 7 -1.03 -5.68 16.26
N VAL A 8 -1.10 -5.52 14.93
CA VAL A 8 -1.79 -4.41 14.29
C VAL A 8 -3.28 -4.43 14.63
N VAL A 9 -3.96 -5.57 14.46
CA VAL A 9 -5.39 -5.72 14.78
C VAL A 9 -5.65 -5.37 16.26
N SER A 10 -4.87 -5.96 17.17
CA SER A 10 -5.01 -5.72 18.61
C SER A 10 -4.76 -4.27 19.01
N HIS A 11 -3.85 -3.56 18.33
CA HIS A 11 -3.54 -2.18 18.67
C HIS A 11 -4.60 -1.21 18.15
N VAL A 12 -5.03 -1.36 16.89
CA VAL A 12 -6.08 -0.51 16.32
C VAL A 12 -7.39 -0.66 17.08
N SER A 13 -7.74 -1.88 17.52
CA SER A 13 -8.98 -2.15 18.27
C SER A 13 -9.04 -1.50 19.66
N GLN A 14 -7.94 -0.92 20.16
CA GLN A 14 -7.94 -0.15 21.42
C GLN A 14 -8.48 1.27 21.23
N TYR A 15 -8.50 1.78 20.00
CA TYR A 15 -8.88 3.16 19.68
C TYR A 15 -10.19 3.27 18.89
N MET A 16 -10.62 2.18 18.26
CA MET A 16 -11.88 2.11 17.53
C MET A 16 -12.46 0.70 17.55
N THR A 17 -13.79 0.60 17.39
CA THR A 17 -14.43 -0.69 17.16
C THR A 17 -14.16 -1.11 15.72
N LEU A 18 -13.57 -2.30 15.53
CA LEU A 18 -13.45 -2.93 14.22
C LEU A 18 -14.77 -3.62 13.87
N LEU A 19 -15.27 -3.37 12.67
CA LEU A 19 -16.49 -3.97 12.15
C LEU A 19 -16.16 -5.07 11.12
N PRO A 20 -17.03 -6.09 10.97
CA PRO A 20 -16.88 -7.07 9.91
C PRO A 20 -16.82 -6.40 8.53
N GLY A 21 -15.75 -6.68 7.78
CA GLY A 21 -15.51 -6.07 6.47
C GLY A 21 -14.49 -4.94 6.47
N ASP A 22 -14.02 -4.49 7.64
CA ASP A 22 -12.95 -3.49 7.72
C ASP A 22 -11.64 -3.98 7.08
N ILE A 23 -10.96 -3.07 6.37
CA ILE A 23 -9.69 -3.34 5.69
C ILE A 23 -8.58 -2.52 6.34
N ILE A 24 -7.52 -3.20 6.78
CA ILE A 24 -6.31 -2.57 7.33
C ILE A 24 -5.15 -2.74 6.35
N ALA A 25 -4.62 -1.62 5.84
CA ALA A 25 -3.39 -1.62 5.07
C ALA A 25 -2.17 -1.69 6.01
N THR A 26 -1.47 -2.83 6.05
CA THR A 26 -0.46 -3.14 7.07
C THR A 26 0.94 -2.54 6.80
N GLY A 27 1.03 -1.56 5.91
CA GLY A 27 2.28 -0.89 5.54
C GLY A 27 2.96 -1.45 4.29
N THR A 28 4.09 -0.84 3.91
CA THR A 28 4.88 -1.15 2.70
C THR A 28 6.36 -1.35 3.05
N PRO A 29 7.09 -2.22 2.31
CA PRO A 29 8.55 -2.28 2.38
C PRO A 29 9.24 -1.00 1.88
N PRO A 30 10.56 -0.87 2.07
CA PRO A 30 11.37 0.17 1.43
C PRO A 30 11.28 0.12 -0.10
N GLY A 31 11.54 1.26 -0.76
CA GLY A 31 11.55 1.37 -2.23
C GLY A 31 10.43 2.23 -2.81
N VAL A 32 9.62 2.89 -1.97
CA VAL A 32 8.67 3.90 -2.43
C VAL A 32 9.42 5.03 -3.14
N GLY A 33 8.82 5.56 -4.21
CA GLY A 33 9.51 6.50 -5.09
C GLY A 33 9.98 7.80 -4.42
N LEU A 34 9.31 8.24 -3.35
CA LEU A 34 9.74 9.36 -2.50
C LEU A 34 11.14 9.14 -1.88
N GLY A 35 11.48 7.88 -1.57
CA GLY A 35 12.74 7.51 -0.92
C GLY A 35 13.94 7.38 -1.87
N ILE A 36 13.72 7.46 -3.19
CA ILE A 36 14.79 7.35 -4.19
C ILE A 36 15.63 8.64 -4.21
N LYS A 37 16.96 8.49 -4.29
CA LYS A 37 17.95 9.59 -4.27
C LYS A 37 18.81 9.56 -5.54
N PRO A 38 19.30 10.71 -6.04
CA PRO A 38 19.13 12.07 -5.48
C PRO A 38 17.74 12.66 -5.74
N THR A 39 17.07 12.19 -6.79
CA THR A 39 15.78 12.71 -7.24
C THR A 39 14.68 11.67 -6.98
N PRO A 40 13.62 12.03 -6.24
CA PRO A 40 12.46 11.18 -6.07
C PRO A 40 11.78 10.81 -7.40
N VAL A 41 11.16 9.64 -7.44
CA VAL A 41 10.40 9.18 -8.60
C VAL A 41 8.93 9.13 -8.23
N PHE A 42 8.07 9.75 -9.03
CA PHE A 42 6.62 9.72 -8.86
C PHE A 42 5.95 9.14 -10.09
N LEU A 43 4.71 8.65 -9.90
CA LEU A 43 3.90 8.12 -10.98
C LEU A 43 3.59 9.19 -12.02
N LYS A 44 3.61 8.81 -13.29
CA LYS A 44 3.29 9.65 -14.44
C LYS A 44 2.16 9.01 -15.27
N PRO A 45 1.36 9.82 -15.98
CA PRO A 45 0.39 9.29 -16.93
C PRO A 45 1.04 8.33 -17.93
N GLY A 46 0.43 7.17 -18.13
CA GLY A 46 0.95 6.12 -18.99
C GLY A 46 1.72 5.01 -18.25
N ASP A 47 2.19 5.25 -17.03
CA ASP A 47 2.85 4.24 -16.21
C ASP A 47 1.92 3.05 -15.92
N VAL A 48 2.50 1.87 -15.75
CA VAL A 48 1.79 0.67 -15.30
C VAL A 48 2.39 0.19 -13.98
N MET A 49 1.64 0.35 -12.89
CA MET A 49 2.01 -0.15 -11.58
C MET A 49 1.62 -1.63 -11.46
N THR A 50 2.57 -2.49 -11.09
CA THR A 50 2.33 -3.91 -10.83
C THR A 50 2.66 -4.22 -9.38
N LEU A 51 1.71 -4.78 -8.63
CA LEU A 51 1.91 -5.24 -7.25
C LEU A 51 1.62 -6.72 -7.17
N SER A 52 2.33 -7.44 -6.31
CA SER A 52 2.08 -8.85 -6.06
C SER A 52 2.36 -9.21 -4.61
N ILE A 53 1.63 -10.22 -4.15
CA ILE A 53 1.93 -10.94 -2.92
C ILE A 53 1.84 -12.41 -3.26
N GLN A 54 2.85 -13.19 -2.87
CA GLN A 54 2.85 -14.62 -3.08
C GLN A 54 1.56 -15.23 -2.51
N ASN A 55 0.91 -16.08 -3.30
CA ASN A 55 -0.37 -16.73 -2.99
C ASN A 55 -1.61 -15.82 -2.95
N LEU A 56 -1.50 -14.50 -3.13
CA LEU A 56 -2.64 -13.57 -3.23
C LEU A 56 -2.84 -13.02 -4.65
N GLY A 57 -1.87 -13.26 -5.55
CA GLY A 57 -1.96 -12.89 -6.96
C GLY A 57 -1.23 -11.60 -7.29
N VAL A 58 -1.59 -11.03 -8.45
CA VAL A 58 -0.96 -9.84 -9.04
C VAL A 58 -2.03 -8.84 -9.44
N GLN A 59 -1.81 -7.58 -9.08
CA GLN A 59 -2.61 -6.45 -9.51
C GLN A 59 -1.79 -5.60 -10.50
N LYS A 60 -2.43 -5.16 -11.58
CA LYS A 60 -1.86 -4.19 -12.54
C LYS A 60 -2.80 -3.02 -12.71
N GLN A 61 -2.28 -1.80 -12.58
CA GLN A 61 -3.04 -0.56 -12.76
C GLN A 61 -2.32 0.36 -13.74
N ARG A 62 -3.05 0.93 -14.70
CA ARG A 62 -2.53 1.99 -15.57
C ARG A 62 -2.78 3.34 -14.91
N VAL A 63 -1.73 4.14 -14.78
CA VAL A 63 -1.83 5.52 -14.29
C VAL A 63 -2.36 6.40 -15.42
N VAL A 64 -3.43 7.13 -15.11
CA VAL A 64 -4.06 8.09 -16.04
C VAL A 64 -4.03 9.48 -15.40
N ALA A 65 -3.85 10.52 -16.22
CA ALA A 65 -3.98 11.88 -15.73
C ALA A 65 -5.44 12.14 -15.31
N HIS A 66 -5.63 12.88 -14.21
CA HIS A 66 -6.94 13.40 -13.87
C HIS A 66 -7.40 14.37 -14.98
N GLN A 67 -8.65 14.25 -15.41
CA GLN A 67 -9.16 14.97 -16.59
C GLN A 67 -9.77 16.34 -16.28
N GLY A 68 -9.87 16.73 -15.00
CA GLY A 68 -10.60 17.91 -14.57
C GLY A 68 -12.10 17.70 -14.55
#